data_AF-A0A365NC37-F1
#
_entry.id   AF-A0A365NC37-F1
#
_cell.length_a   1.000
_cell.length_b   1.000
_cell.length_c   1.000
_cell.angle_alpha   90.00
_cell.angle_beta   90.00
_cell.angle_gamma   90.00
#
_symmetry.space_group_name_H-M   'P 1'
#
loop_
_entity.id
_entity.type
_entity.pdbx_description
1 polymer ?
#
loop_
_entity_poly.entity_id
_entity_poly.type
_entity_poly.pdbx_seq_one_letter_code
_entity_poly.pdbx_strand_id
1 'polypeptide(L)'
;MATCGPFASVAEFSDFLVTPIKNCPRPEWVAQYRNQLPDNSSIVFAHADISWENILLEPETGTVTGIIDWEMAGFWPEWWQYRKALYGGRPQGWWVAIVKRIMKDCEAVTEAYMSMEMF
;
A
#
# COMPACT_ATOMS: atom_id res chain seq x y z
N MET A 1 -23.27 1.21 7.38
CA MET A 1 -21.92 1.40 6.84
C MET A 1 -22.04 1.43 5.33
N ALA A 2 -21.53 2.47 4.67
CA ALA A 2 -21.37 2.43 3.23
C ALA A 2 -20.23 1.45 2.91
N THR A 3 -20.42 0.59 1.92
CA THR A 3 -19.36 -0.30 1.44
C THR A 3 -18.30 0.53 0.73
N CYS A 4 -17.03 0.31 1.06
CA CYS A 4 -15.89 0.90 0.35
C CYS A 4 -15.63 0.06 -0.91
N GLY A 5 -15.89 0.63 -2.09
CA GLY A 5 -15.73 -0.05 -3.37
C GLY A 5 -16.76 -1.16 -3.65
N PRO A 6 -16.53 -1.98 -4.69
CA PRO A 6 -15.39 -1.93 -5.62
C PRO A 6 -15.37 -0.63 -6.46
N PHE A 7 -14.17 -0.22 -6.89
CA PHE A 7 -13.97 0.96 -7.75
C PHE A 7 -13.89 0.54 -9.22
N ALA A 8 -14.39 1.37 -10.14
CA ALA A 8 -14.38 1.07 -11.57
C ALA A 8 -13.01 1.32 -12.23
N SER A 9 -12.11 2.04 -11.56
CA SER A 9 -10.77 2.38 -12.06
C SER A 9 -9.79 2.70 -10.93
N VAL A 10 -8.49 2.68 -11.24
CA VAL A 10 -7.46 3.14 -10.30
C VAL A 10 -7.62 4.63 -10.00
N ALA A 11 -8.02 5.45 -10.97
CA ALA A 11 -8.29 6.88 -10.76
C ALA A 11 -9.38 7.12 -9.69
N GLU A 12 -10.49 6.38 -9.76
CA GLU A 12 -11.57 6.48 -8.77
C GLU A 12 -11.11 6.02 -7.38
N PHE A 13 -10.30 4.96 -7.31
CA PHE A 13 -9.65 4.56 -6.07
C PHE A 13 -8.73 5.68 -5.53
N SER A 14 -7.91 6.29 -6.37
CA SER A 14 -7.02 7.40 -5.98
C SER A 14 -7.80 8.63 -5.49
N ASP A 15 -8.93 8.95 -6.11
CA ASP A 15 -9.85 10.01 -5.64
C ASP A 15 -10.46 9.67 -4.27
N PHE A 16 -10.80 8.39 -4.05
CA PHE A 16 -11.29 7.92 -2.77
C PHE A 16 -10.24 8.10 -1.66
N LEU A 17 -8.97 7.74 -1.91
CA LEU A 17 -7.91 7.83 -0.89
C LEU A 17 -7.67 9.24 -0.34
N VAL A 18 -7.87 10.29 -1.15
CA VAL A 18 -7.71 11.69 -0.72
C VAL A 18 -8.98 12.28 -0.10
N THR A 19 -10.10 11.56 -0.12
CA THR A 19 -11.38 12.08 0.39
C THR A 19 -11.35 12.46 1.88
N PRO A 20 -10.69 11.72 2.79
CA PRO A 20 -10.58 12.12 4.20
C PRO A 20 -9.94 13.50 4.40
N ILE A 21 -8.98 13.87 3.55
CA ILE A 21 -8.18 15.10 3.66
C ILE A 21 -9.04 16.36 3.47
N LYS A 22 -10.17 16.24 2.76
CA LYS A 22 -11.17 17.32 2.60
C LYS A 22 -11.70 17.81 3.95
N ASN A 23 -11.66 16.98 4.99
CA ASN A 23 -12.14 17.30 6.33
C ASN A 23 -11.03 17.71 7.31
N CYS A 24 -9.78 17.74 6.86
CA CYS A 24 -8.63 18.12 7.68
C CYS A 24 -8.41 19.66 7.65
N PRO A 25 -7.63 20.23 8.58
CA PRO A 25 -7.38 21.68 8.64
C PRO A 25 -6.70 22.29 7.39
N ARG A 26 -6.22 21.46 6.46
CA ARG A 26 -5.51 21.84 5.23
C ARG A 26 -6.08 21.11 4.01
N PRO A 27 -7.31 21.44 3.57
CA PRO A 27 -7.96 20.76 2.45
C PRO A 27 -7.27 20.99 1.10
N GLU A 28 -6.42 22.02 0.98
CA GLU A 28 -5.62 22.28 -0.22
C GLU A 28 -4.66 21.13 -0.58
N TRP A 29 -4.33 20.28 0.40
CA TRP A 29 -3.48 19.12 0.19
C TRP A 29 -4.12 18.00 -0.64
N VAL A 30 -5.45 18.01 -0.80
CA VAL A 30 -6.16 17.04 -1.66
C VAL A 30 -5.55 17.02 -3.06
N ALA A 31 -5.37 18.19 -3.68
CA ALA A 31 -4.82 18.30 -5.03
C ALA A 31 -3.34 17.87 -5.06
N GLN A 32 -2.57 18.28 -4.05
CA GLN A 32 -1.15 17.94 -3.94
C GLN A 32 -0.95 16.42 -3.88
N TYR A 33 -1.72 15.71 -3.06
CA TYR A 33 -1.58 14.27 -2.91
C TYR A 33 -2.19 13.48 -4.07
N ARG A 34 -3.35 13.93 -4.57
CA ARG A 34 -4.01 13.26 -5.68
C ARG A 34 -3.14 13.24 -6.95
N ASN A 35 -2.44 14.33 -7.23
CA ASN A 35 -1.55 14.46 -8.38
C ASN A 35 -0.34 13.53 -8.35
N GLN A 36 -0.03 12.95 -7.19
CA GLN A 36 1.08 12.04 -7.04
C GLN A 36 0.64 10.56 -7.04
N LEU A 37 -0.68 10.29 -7.07
CA LEU A 37 -1.23 8.96 -7.23
C LEU A 37 -1.41 8.62 -8.72
N PRO A 38 -0.91 7.47 -9.20
CA PRO A 38 -0.99 7.10 -10.61
C PRO A 38 -2.35 6.50 -10.98
N ASP A 39 -2.95 7.00 -12.05
CA ASP A 39 -4.26 6.55 -12.55
C ASP A 39 -4.18 5.33 -13.47
N ASN A 40 -3.00 5.08 -14.05
CA ASN A 40 -2.78 4.07 -15.09
C ASN A 40 -1.90 2.91 -14.59
N SER A 41 -2.16 2.44 -13.38
CA SER A 41 -1.42 1.31 -12.79
C SER A 41 -2.03 -0.01 -13.22
N SER A 42 -1.20 -1.04 -13.38
CA SER A 42 -1.71 -2.41 -13.54
C SER A 42 -2.45 -2.85 -12.27
N ILE A 43 -3.51 -3.66 -12.44
CA ILE A 43 -4.26 -4.26 -11.33
C ILE A 43 -3.77 -5.69 -11.14
N VAL A 44 -3.31 -6.01 -9.94
CA VAL A 44 -2.75 -7.32 -9.58
C VAL A 44 -3.46 -7.86 -8.35
N PHE A 45 -3.51 -9.19 -8.22
CA PHE A 45 -3.91 -9.80 -6.96
C PHE A 45 -2.78 -9.64 -5.94
N ALA A 46 -2.99 -8.79 -4.95
CA ALA A 46 -2.02 -8.47 -3.91
C ALA A 46 -2.54 -8.92 -2.55
N HIS A 47 -1.62 -9.32 -1.68
CA HIS A 47 -1.90 -9.63 -0.28
C HIS A 47 -2.34 -8.38 0.49
N ALA A 48 -1.83 -7.21 0.11
CA ALA A 48 -2.14 -5.90 0.68
C ALA A 48 -1.90 -5.77 2.20
N ASP A 49 -1.21 -6.73 2.82
CA ASP A 49 -0.70 -6.64 4.19
C ASP A 49 0.54 -7.54 4.38
N ILE A 50 1.40 -7.59 3.35
CA ILE A 50 2.59 -8.42 3.40
C ILE A 50 3.56 -7.81 4.42
N SER A 51 3.96 -8.60 5.39
CA SER A 51 4.93 -8.23 6.40
C SER A 51 5.78 -9.44 6.76
N TRP A 52 6.88 -9.21 7.47
CA TRP A 52 7.69 -10.30 7.99
C TRP A 52 6.93 -11.21 8.98
N GLU A 53 5.84 -10.73 9.58
CA GLU A 53 4.99 -11.50 10.49
C GLU A 53 4.09 -12.50 9.72
N ASN A 54 3.81 -12.22 8.45
CA ASN A 54 2.89 -12.98 7.60
C ASN A 54 3.60 -13.96 6.65
N ILE A 55 4.93 -14.12 6.79
CA ILE A 55 5.74 -15.04 5.99
C ILE A 55 6.32 -16.12 6.90
N LEU A 56 5.92 -17.37 6.65
CA LEU A 56 6.42 -18.53 7.37
C LEU A 56 7.68 -19.07 6.70
N LEU A 57 8.70 -19.32 7.51
CA LEU A 57 10.00 -19.81 7.06
C LEU A 57 10.34 -21.13 7.76
N GLU A 58 10.96 -22.04 7.02
CA GLU A 58 11.66 -23.20 7.59
C GLU A 58 12.93 -22.71 8.30
N PRO A 59 13.10 -22.91 9.62
CA PRO A 59 14.19 -22.30 10.39
C PRO A 59 15.60 -22.65 9.89
N GLU A 60 15.81 -23.88 9.43
CA GLU A 60 17.12 -24.40 9.05
C GLU A 60 17.56 -23.94 7.66
N THR A 61 16.60 -23.70 6.76
CA THR A 61 16.89 -23.40 5.34
C THR A 61 16.55 -21.98 4.93
N GLY A 62 15.70 -21.29 5.70
CA GLY A 62 15.12 -20.01 5.33
C GLY A 62 14.15 -20.09 4.14
N THR A 63 13.70 -21.29 3.78
CA THR A 63 12.73 -21.49 2.68
C THR A 63 11.36 -20.98 3.12
N VAL A 64 10.68 -20.23 2.25
CA VAL A 64 9.29 -19.82 2.49
C VAL A 64 8.40 -21.05 2.41
N THR A 65 7.72 -21.37 3.51
CA THR A 65 6.80 -22.50 3.63
C THR A 65 5.34 -22.06 3.51
N GLY A 66 5.05 -20.78 3.73
CA GLY A 66 3.72 -20.24 3.58
C GLY A 66 3.65 -18.72 3.68
N ILE A 67 2.56 -18.17 3.16
CA ILE A 67 2.14 -16.79 3.35
C ILE A 67 0.73 -16.85 3.94
N ILE A 68 0.52 -16.20 5.08
CA ILE A 68 -0.72 -16.25 5.85
C ILE A 68 -1.35 -14.86 5.98
N ASP A 69 -2.55 -14.79 6.55
CA ASP A 69 -3.26 -13.54 6.84
C ASP A 69 -3.73 -12.76 5.59
N TRP A 70 -4.46 -13.45 4.72
CA TRP A 70 -4.98 -12.91 3.45
C TRP A 70 -6.26 -12.07 3.59
N GLU A 71 -6.65 -11.63 4.79
CA GLU A 71 -7.93 -10.94 5.00
C GLU A 71 -8.03 -9.59 4.28
N MET A 72 -6.89 -8.97 3.99
CA MET A 72 -6.77 -7.72 3.22
C MET A 72 -6.56 -7.96 1.72
N ALA A 73 -6.43 -9.21 1.29
CA ALA A 73 -6.07 -9.54 -0.07
C ALA A 73 -7.16 -9.17 -1.06
N GLY A 74 -6.76 -8.78 -2.27
CA GLY A 74 -7.68 -8.35 -3.29
C GLY A 74 -6.99 -7.94 -4.58
N PHE A 75 -7.78 -7.42 -5.51
CA PHE A 75 -7.26 -6.82 -6.73
C PHE A 75 -6.98 -5.35 -6.48
N TRP A 76 -5.69 -5.01 -6.44
CA TRP A 76 -5.18 -3.69 -6.09
C TRP A 76 -4.29 -3.14 -7.20
N PRO A 77 -4.10 -1.81 -7.29
CA PRO A 77 -3.00 -1.26 -8.09
C PRO A 77 -1.65 -1.85 -7.66
N GLU A 78 -0.75 -2.13 -8.60
CA GLU A 78 0.53 -2.82 -8.33
C GLU A 78 1.39 -2.16 -7.23
N TRP A 79 1.35 -0.83 -7.13
CA TRP A 79 2.07 -0.06 -6.13
C TRP A 79 1.48 -0.21 -4.71
N TRP A 80 0.23 -0.67 -4.57
CA TRP A 80 -0.45 -0.79 -3.29
C TRP A 80 0.26 -1.76 -2.35
N GLN A 81 0.75 -2.88 -2.89
CA GLN A 81 1.47 -3.88 -2.10
C GLN A 81 2.73 -3.30 -1.47
N TYR A 82 3.49 -2.51 -2.24
CA TYR A 82 4.69 -1.84 -1.77
C TYR A 82 4.37 -0.88 -0.63
N ARG A 83 3.31 -0.08 -0.79
CA ARG A 83 2.87 0.85 0.25
C ARG A 83 2.50 0.12 1.54
N LYS A 84 1.72 -0.95 1.44
CA LYS A 84 1.31 -1.74 2.61
C LYS A 84 2.48 -2.47 3.27
N ALA A 85 3.46 -2.93 2.49
CA ALA A 85 4.66 -3.58 3.00
C ALA A 85 5.57 -2.63 3.80
N LEU A 86 5.71 -1.38 3.38
CA LEU A 86 6.58 -0.40 4.03
C LEU A 86 6.02 0.16 5.33
N TYR A 87 4.70 0.37 5.40
CA TYR A 87 4.04 1.11 6.48
C TYR A 87 2.89 0.31 7.11
N GLY A 88 2.99 -1.02 7.11
CA GLY A 88 2.13 -1.86 7.92
C GLY A 88 2.23 -1.52 9.41
N GLY A 89 1.36 -2.10 10.25
CA GLY A 89 1.16 -1.66 11.63
C GLY A 89 2.41 -1.70 12.55
N ARG A 90 3.49 -2.37 12.13
CA ARG A 90 4.73 -2.56 12.91
C ARG A 90 5.98 -2.42 12.03
N PRO A 91 6.32 -1.20 11.57
CA PRO A 91 7.44 -1.01 10.65
C PRO A 91 8.76 -1.31 11.35
N GLN A 92 9.55 -2.20 10.76
CA GLN A 92 10.91 -2.52 11.19
C GLN A 92 11.91 -1.98 10.17
N GLY A 93 12.96 -1.27 10.62
CA GLY A 93 13.92 -0.65 9.71
C GLY A 93 14.60 -1.65 8.76
N TRP A 94 14.90 -2.85 9.26
CA TRP A 94 15.48 -3.93 8.44
C TRP A 94 14.49 -4.46 7.39
N TRP A 95 13.19 -4.54 7.73
CA TRP A 95 12.14 -4.97 6.80
C TRP A 95 11.94 -3.93 5.69
N VAL A 96 11.86 -2.65 6.06
CA VAL A 96 11.81 -1.53 5.11
C VAL A 96 12.99 -1.59 4.13
N ALA A 97 14.20 -1.86 4.61
CA ALA A 97 15.37 -1.99 3.76
C ALA A 97 15.26 -3.17 2.77
N ILE A 98 14.71 -4.31 3.19
CA ILE A 98 14.45 -5.47 2.32
C ILE A 98 13.39 -5.13 1.27
N VAL A 99 12.27 -4.55 1.68
CA VAL A 99 11.16 -4.19 0.78
C VAL A 99 11.65 -3.21 -0.30
N LYS A 100 12.38 -2.15 0.08
CA LYS A 100 13.00 -1.21 -0.87
C LYS A 100 13.97 -1.89 -1.84
N ARG A 101 14.75 -2.87 -1.34
CA ARG A 101 15.71 -3.62 -2.17
C ARG A 101 15.02 -4.53 -3.18
N ILE A 102 13.88 -5.14 -2.84
CA ILE A 102 13.18 -6.10 -3.70
C ILE A 102 12.22 -5.40 -4.66
N MET A 103 11.46 -4.42 -4.18
CA MET A 103 10.37 -3.76 -4.92
C MET A 103 10.80 -2.39 -5.48
N LYS A 104 11.97 -2.34 -6.13
CA LYS A 104 12.62 -1.09 -6.58
C LYS A 104 11.76 -0.26 -7.53
N ASP A 105 10.98 -0.91 -8.38
CA ASP A 105 10.17 -0.23 -9.40
C ASP A 105 8.95 0.52 -8.82
N CYS A 106 8.66 0.33 -7.53
CA CYS A 106 7.54 0.98 -6.83
C CYS A 106 7.93 2.24 -6.05
N GLU A 107 9.22 2.62 -6.00
CA GLU A 107 9.70 3.76 -5.21
C GLU A 107 9.07 5.10 -5.64
N ALA A 108 8.91 5.33 -6.95
CA ALA A 108 8.44 6.61 -7.50
C ALA A 108 7.01 6.99 -7.09
N VAL A 109 6.17 6.01 -6.71
CA VAL A 109 4.75 6.25 -6.34
C VAL A 109 4.59 6.62 -4.85
N THR A 110 5.64 6.50 -4.05
CA THR A 110 5.50 6.33 -2.58
C THR A 110 5.72 7.61 -1.76
N GLU A 111 6.48 8.58 -2.28
CA GLU A 111 6.75 9.84 -1.55
C GLU A 111 5.48 10.66 -1.28
N ALA A 112 4.47 10.48 -2.14
CA ALA A 112 3.15 11.09 -2.09
C ALA A 112 2.31 10.78 -0.86
N TYR A 113 2.33 9.52 -0.45
CA TYR A 113 1.31 8.97 0.43
C TYR A 113 1.79 8.93 1.89
N MET A 114 3.08 9.14 2.15
CA MET A 114 3.64 9.22 3.50
C MET A 114 2.97 10.31 4.34
N SER A 115 2.53 11.37 3.70
CA SER A 115 1.95 12.54 4.34
C SER A 115 0.43 12.52 4.34
N MET A 116 -0.23 11.56 3.66
CA MET A 116 -1.68 11.38 3.72
C MET A 116 -2.14 10.59 4.97
N GLU A 117 -1.36 9.61 5.43
CA GLU A 117 -1.73 8.76 6.58
C GLU A 117 -1.52 9.41 7.96
N MET A 118 -0.97 10.63 8.00
CA MET A 118 -0.79 11.41 9.24
C MET A 118 -1.99 12.30 9.58
N PHE A 119 -3.11 12.19 8.85
CA PHE A 119 -4.31 13.00 9.01
C PHE A 119 -5.57 12.17 9.20
#